data_AF-A0A075FHJ2-F1
#
_entry.id   AF-A0A075FHJ2-F1
#
_cell.length_a   1.000
_cell.length_b   1.000
_cell.length_c   1.000
_cell.angle_alpha   90.00
_cell.angle_beta   90.00
_cell.angle_gamma   90.00
#
_symmetry.space_group_name_H-M   'P 1'
#
loop_
_entity.id
_entity.type
_entity.pdbx_description
1 polymer ?
#
loop_
_entity_poly.entity_id
_entity_poly.type
_entity_poly.pdbx_seq_one_letter_code
_entity_poly.pdbx_strand_id
1 'polypeptide(L)' 'MGIAAASLYLACISTGEIKSQKEISEASGITEVTIRNRCVGLRKMLKN' A
#
# COMPACT_ATOMS: atom_id res chain seq x y z
N MET A 1 12.03 0.81 1.36
CA MET A 1 11.36 2.13 1.53
C MET A 1 9.86 2.09 1.23
N GLY A 2 9.37 1.44 0.17
CA GLY A 2 7.92 1.38 -0.11
C GLY A 2 7.06 0.34 0.66
N ILE A 3 7.62 -0.38 1.64
CA ILE A 3 6.87 -1.43 2.38
C ILE A 3 5.89 -0.80 3.36
N ALA A 4 6.28 0.23 4.11
CA ALA A 4 5.38 0.90 5.06
C ALA A 4 4.14 1.50 4.37
N ALA A 5 4.33 2.18 3.25
CA ALA A 5 3.23 2.73 2.44
C ALA A 5 2.29 1.63 1.92
N ALA A 6 2.84 0.49 1.49
CA ALA A 6 2.07 -0.64 1.02
C ALA A 6 1.32 -1.38 2.15
N SER A 7 1.95 -1.54 3.30
CA SER A 7 1.32 -2.10 4.50
C SER A 7 0.17 -1.21 4.99
N LEU A 8 0.38 0.11 5.02
CA LEU A 8 -0.67 1.07 5.37
C LEU A 8 -1.84 1.02 4.38
N TYR A 9 -1.56 0.99 3.07
CA TYR A 9 -2.61 0.87 2.05
C TYR A 9 -3.42 -0.44 2.20
N LEU A 10 -2.75 -1.56 2.46
CA LEU A 10 -3.42 -2.83 2.70
C LEU A 10 -4.26 -2.81 3.99
N ALA A 11 -3.79 -2.13 5.03
CA ALA A 11 -4.54 -1.93 6.26
C ALA A 11 -5.82 -1.12 6.01
N CYS A 12 -5.73 0.01 5.30
CA CYS A 12 -6.90 0.82 4.93
C CYS A 12 -7.94 0.00 4.14
N ILE A 13 -7.49 -0.82 3.18
CA ILE A 13 -8.41 -1.73 2.45
C ILE A 13 -9.08 -2.71 3.41
N SER A 14 -8.33 -3.28 4.36
CA SER A 14 -8.86 -4.27 5.30
C SER A 14 -9.82 -3.68 6.33
N THR A 15 -9.67 -2.41 6.68
CA THR A 15 -10.54 -1.69 7.62
C THR A 15 -11.72 -1.01 6.92
N GLY A 16 -11.78 -1.06 5.58
CA GLY A 16 -12.79 -0.35 4.78
C GLY A 16 -12.56 1.15 4.70
N GLU A 17 -11.40 1.65 5.15
CA GLU A 17 -11.02 3.04 4.95
C GLU A 17 -10.71 3.31 3.48
N ILE A 18 -11.36 4.34 2.94
CA ILE A 18 -11.15 4.77 1.57
C ILE A 18 -9.93 5.68 1.55
N LYS A 19 -8.77 5.10 1.24
CA LYS A 19 -7.55 5.84 0.90
C LYS A 19 -7.03 5.43 -0.46
N SER A 20 -6.85 6.42 -1.33
CA SER A 20 -6.29 6.20 -2.66
C SER A 20 -4.78 5.99 -2.59
N GLN A 21 -4.22 5.27 -3.57
CA GLN A 21 -2.77 5.13 -3.68
C GLN A 21 -2.08 6.48 -3.93
N LYS A 22 -2.80 7.43 -4.56
CA LYS A 22 -2.37 8.81 -4.77
C LYS A 22 -2.17 9.56 -3.46
N GLU A 23 -3.15 9.53 -2.56
CA GLU A 23 -3.04 10.17 -1.23
C GLU A 23 -1.84 9.62 -0.45
N ILE A 24 -1.63 8.30 -0.48
CA ILE A 24 -0.49 7.67 0.19
C ILE A 24 0.82 8.02 -0.51
N SER A 25 0.82 8.11 -1.84
CA SER A 25 1.97 8.53 -2.63
C SER A 25 2.40 9.96 -2.30
N GLU A 26 1.46 10.90 -2.26
CA GLU A 26 1.69 12.30 -1.91
C GLU A 26 2.20 12.45 -0.47
N ALA A 27 1.61 11.71 0.48
CA ALA A 27 2.02 11.78 1.89
C ALA A 27 3.39 11.12 2.16
N SER A 28 3.74 10.06 1.42
CA SER A 28 4.97 9.29 1.66
C SER A 28 6.13 9.65 0.72
N GLY A 29 5.89 10.45 -0.33
CA GLY A 29 6.86 10.73 -1.38
C GLY A 29 7.23 9.51 -2.23
N ILE A 30 6.47 8.42 -2.13
CA ILE A 30 6.68 7.17 -2.88
C ILE A 30 5.72 7.12 -4.05
N THR A 31 6.20 6.79 -5.24
CA THR A 31 5.33 6.68 -6.42
C THR A 31 4.24 5.62 -6.26
N GLU A 32 3.04 5.88 -6.79
CA GLU A 32 1.90 4.95 -6.78
C GLU A 32 2.28 3.55 -7.31
N VAL A 33 3.08 3.50 -8.37
CA VAL A 33 3.55 2.23 -8.97
C VAL A 33 4.39 1.42 -7.97
N THR A 34 5.19 2.08 -7.14
CA THR A 34 5.99 1.42 -6.10
C THR A 34 5.09 0.86 -5.01
N ILE A 35 4.08 1.61 -4.56
CA ILE A 35 3.08 1.15 -3.59
C ILE A 35 2.37 -0.08 -4.14
N ARG A 36 1.86 -0.02 -5.38
CA ARG A 36 1.18 -1.14 -6.04
C ARG A 36 2.05 -2.40 -6.09
N ASN A 37 3.30 -2.28 -6.54
CA ASN A 37 4.21 -3.42 -6.67
C ASN A 37 4.49 -4.07 -5.29
N ARG A 38 4.64 -3.26 -4.24
CA ARG A 38 4.86 -3.75 -2.88
C ARG A 38 3.60 -4.41 -2.28
N CYS A 39 2.41 -3.87 -2.55
CA CYS A 39 1.14 -4.48 -2.14
C CYS A 39 0.92 -5.87 -2.74
N VAL A 40 1.23 -6.06 -4.03
CA VAL A 40 1.12 -7.37 -4.69
C VAL A 40 2.05 -8.39 -4.02
N GLY A 41 3.29 -8.00 -3.72
CA GLY A 41 4.24 -8.85 -3.00
C GLY A 41 3.75 -9.22 -1.60
N LEU A 42 3.35 -8.21 -0.80
CA LEU A 42 2.84 -8.42 0.56
C LEU A 42 1.60 -9.30 0.60
N ARG A 43 0.65 -9.09 -0.33
CA ARG A 43 -0.58 -9.90 -0.39
C ARG A 43 -0.31 -11.37 -0.71
N LYS A 44 0.75 -11.67 -1.48
CA LYS A 44 1.19 -13.06 -1.71
C LYS A 44 1.77 -13.68 -0.44
N MET A 45 2.52 -12.93 0.34
CA MET A 45 3.11 -13.41 1.60
C MET A 45 2.07 -13.65 2.70
N LEU A 46 1.01 -12.83 2.75
CA LEU A 46 -0.05 -12.91 3.76
C LEU A 46 -1.11 -13.99 3.47
N LYS A 47 -1.13 -14.56 2.27
CA LYS A 47 -2.08 -15.62 1.86
C LYS A 47 -1.55 -17.04 2.10
N ASN A 48 -0.47 -17.18 2.87
CA ASN A 48 0.04 -18.48 3.31
C ASN A 48 -0.70 -18.95 4.57
#